data_AF-A0A1H5MVX1-F1
#
_entry.id   AF-A0A1H5MVX1-F1
#
_cell.length_a   1.000
_cell.length_b   1.000
_cell.length_c   1.000
_cell.angle_alpha   90.00
_cell.angle_beta   90.00
_cell.angle_gamma   90.00
#
_symmetry.space_group_name_H-M   'P 1'
#
loop_
_entity.id
_entity.type
_entity.pdbx_description
1 polymer ?
#
loop_
_entity_poly.entity_id
_entity_poly.type
_entity_poly.pdbx_seq_one_letter_code
_entity_poly.pdbx_strand_id
1 'polypeptide(L)'
;MSETAAVNRTMTPIEWAMLVALSVLWGGSFFFTGVAVKELPPFTIVVLRVGVAAIILNIVVRAMGLAMPRQGSVWAAFFGMGLLNNVVPFTLFVWGQTHIASGLASILNATTPLFTVIVAHLFTSDERMTANRLAGVLIGLIGVAVMIGRQALSGLVPGALGTDMLAQLACLGAALSYGFAGVYGRRFKRLGVAPMLTATGQVTASAVMLAPVALLVEHPWTLPVPSLPVLEAILGIAALSTALAYVLYFRILATAGATNLLLVTFLIPVSALILGTLVLREPLIGAQLLGMAMIGLGLAAIDGRLLRLLCDRLRPNPDPALPPIEHDLGRD
;
A
#
# COMPACT_ATOMS: atom_id res chain seq x y z
N MET A 1 -18.30 20.25 22.80
CA MET A 1 -17.69 20.98 21.66
C MET A 1 -16.33 20.35 21.41
N SER A 2 -16.25 19.39 20.48
CA SER A 2 -15.00 18.68 20.17
C SER A 2 -14.30 19.44 19.06
N GLU A 3 -13.13 20.00 19.37
CA GLU A 3 -12.27 20.67 18.41
C GLU A 3 -11.91 19.75 17.24
N THR A 4 -12.14 20.29 16.06
CA THR A 4 -11.72 19.83 14.76
C THR A 4 -10.18 19.75 14.70
N ALA A 5 -9.58 18.63 15.08
CA ALA A 5 -8.15 18.41 14.87
C ALA A 5 -7.84 18.06 13.40
N ALA A 6 -8.08 19.02 12.51
CA ALA A 6 -7.50 19.04 11.18
C ALA A 6 -6.22 19.90 11.24
N VAL A 7 -5.10 19.31 11.66
CA VAL A 7 -3.81 19.98 11.59
C VAL A 7 -2.91 19.16 10.67
N ASN A 8 -2.72 19.66 9.44
CA ASN A 8 -1.55 19.34 8.64
C ASN A 8 -0.31 19.77 9.44
N ARG A 9 0.16 18.94 10.38
CA ARG A 9 1.43 19.18 11.07
C ARG A 9 2.57 18.99 10.07
N THR A 10 3.49 19.94 10.05
CA THR A 10 4.80 19.80 9.42
C THR A 10 5.53 18.64 10.08
N MET A 11 5.96 17.67 9.26
CA MET A 11 6.69 16.51 9.77
C MET A 11 8.06 16.92 10.29
N THR A 12 8.41 16.43 11.48
CA THR A 12 9.75 16.54 12.05
C THR A 12 10.77 15.72 11.25
N PRO A 13 12.09 16.00 11.39
CA PRO A 13 13.12 15.17 10.76
C PRO A 13 13.04 13.68 11.14
N ILE A 14 12.62 13.37 12.36
CA ILE A 14 12.45 11.99 12.83
C ILE A 14 11.30 11.31 12.09
N GLU A 15 10.19 12.01 11.87
CA GLU A 15 9.04 11.48 11.11
C GLU A 15 9.39 11.28 9.63
N TRP A 16 10.18 12.16 9.04
CA TRP A 16 10.72 11.96 7.70
C TRP A 16 11.64 10.73 7.63
N ALA A 17 12.54 10.58 8.59
CA ALA A 17 13.40 9.41 8.68
C ALA A 17 12.58 8.11 8.83
N MET A 18 11.54 8.12 9.67
CA MET A 18 10.62 6.98 9.81
C MET A 18 9.87 6.68 8.51
N LEU A 19 9.43 7.71 7.77
CA LEU A 19 8.73 7.54 6.50
C LEU A 19 9.65 6.94 5.41
N VAL A 20 10.88 7.44 5.31
CA VAL A 20 11.89 6.90 4.38
C VAL A 20 12.26 5.48 4.76
N ALA A 21 12.48 5.19 6.05
CA ALA A 21 12.73 3.84 6.53
C ALA A 21 11.54 2.91 6.19
N LEU A 22 10.30 3.35 6.44
CA LEU A 22 9.11 2.58 6.09
C LEU A 22 9.02 2.30 4.58
N SER A 23 9.35 3.28 3.75
CA SER A 23 9.42 3.10 2.29
C SER A 23 10.44 2.04 1.90
N VAL A 24 11.63 2.07 2.49
CA VAL A 24 12.68 1.07 2.22
C VAL A 24 12.24 -0.31 2.69
N LEU A 25 11.60 -0.42 3.86
CA LEU A 25 11.10 -1.70 4.39
C LEU A 25 10.01 -2.29 3.50
N TRP A 26 9.01 -1.49 3.10
CA TRP A 26 7.92 -1.96 2.22
C TRP A 26 8.35 -2.15 0.77
N GLY A 27 9.20 -1.28 0.22
CA GLY A 27 9.82 -1.48 -1.09
C GLY A 27 10.72 -2.73 -1.11
N GLY A 28 11.47 -2.95 -0.02
CA GLY A 28 12.29 -4.15 0.19
C GLY A 28 11.48 -5.44 0.23
N SER A 29 10.17 -5.38 0.50
CA SER A 29 9.29 -6.55 0.39
C SER A 29 9.35 -7.17 -1.02
N PHE A 30 9.37 -6.34 -2.07
CA PHE A 30 9.44 -6.83 -3.44
C PHE A 30 10.80 -7.44 -3.75
N PHE A 31 11.87 -6.85 -3.24
CA PHE A 31 13.22 -7.40 -3.33
C PHE A 31 13.31 -8.79 -2.68
N PHE A 32 12.88 -8.93 -1.42
CA PHE A 32 12.91 -10.21 -0.72
C PHE A 32 12.03 -11.26 -1.40
N THR A 33 10.85 -10.88 -1.88
CA THR A 33 10.02 -11.78 -2.69
C THR A 33 10.75 -12.22 -3.95
N GLY A 34 11.41 -11.31 -4.67
CA GLY A 34 12.18 -11.62 -5.89
C GLY A 34 13.34 -12.59 -5.64
N VAL A 35 13.91 -12.62 -4.43
CA VAL A 35 14.87 -13.65 -4.02
C VAL A 35 14.15 -14.97 -3.71
N ALA A 36 13.08 -14.93 -2.92
CA ALA A 36 12.38 -16.13 -2.45
C ALA A 36 11.70 -16.94 -3.56
N VAL A 37 11.10 -16.27 -4.56
CA VAL A 37 10.39 -16.92 -5.68
C VAL A 37 11.30 -17.75 -6.59
N LYS A 38 12.62 -17.68 -6.41
CA LYS A 38 13.58 -18.51 -7.16
C LYS A 38 13.61 -19.96 -6.70
N GLU A 39 13.23 -20.23 -5.46
CA GLU A 39 13.35 -21.56 -4.85
C GLU A 39 12.06 -22.03 -4.16
N LEU A 40 11.20 -21.09 -3.75
CA LEU A 40 9.98 -21.40 -3.01
C LEU A 40 8.73 -21.05 -3.81
N PRO A 41 7.68 -21.87 -3.72
CA PRO A 41 6.42 -21.60 -4.39
C PRO A 41 5.58 -20.53 -3.62
N PRO A 42 4.62 -19.87 -4.29
CA PRO A 42 4.00 -18.65 -3.77
C PRO A 42 3.30 -18.79 -2.41
N PHE A 43 2.47 -19.81 -2.19
CA PHE A 43 1.74 -19.95 -0.92
C PHE A 43 2.69 -20.22 0.25
N THR A 44 3.77 -20.96 0.02
CA THR A 44 4.84 -21.25 0.98
C THR A 44 5.57 -19.97 1.38
N ILE A 45 5.93 -19.11 0.41
CA ILE A 45 6.52 -17.80 0.71
C ILE A 45 5.58 -16.95 1.57
N VAL A 46 4.30 -16.86 1.19
CA VAL A 46 3.35 -16.01 1.89
C VAL A 46 3.07 -16.55 3.29
N VAL A 47 2.85 -17.85 3.47
CA VAL A 47 2.59 -18.44 4.79
C VAL A 47 3.80 -18.28 5.71
N LEU A 48 5.03 -18.46 5.22
CA LEU A 48 6.24 -18.22 6.00
C LEU A 48 6.35 -16.75 6.41
N ARG A 49 6.11 -15.83 5.47
CA ARG A 49 6.09 -14.38 5.73
C ARG A 49 5.10 -14.03 6.84
N VAL A 50 3.83 -14.41 6.70
CA VAL A 50 2.79 -14.03 7.67
C VAL A 50 2.86 -14.84 8.96
N GLY A 51 3.34 -16.09 8.92
CA GLY A 51 3.51 -16.92 10.09
C GLY A 51 4.61 -16.41 11.01
N VAL A 52 5.80 -16.15 10.47
CA VAL A 52 6.92 -15.56 11.24
C VAL A 52 6.55 -14.16 11.72
N ALA A 53 5.94 -13.32 10.88
CA ALA A 53 5.48 -12.00 11.30
C ALA A 53 4.40 -12.06 12.39
N ALA A 54 3.46 -13.03 12.33
CA ALA A 54 2.46 -13.23 13.37
C ALA A 54 3.10 -13.58 14.71
N ILE A 55 4.10 -14.47 14.73
CA ILE A 55 4.85 -14.81 15.95
C ILE A 55 5.49 -13.56 16.54
N ILE A 56 6.24 -12.80 15.73
CA ILE A 56 6.92 -11.57 16.16
C ILE A 56 5.92 -10.56 16.72
N LEU A 57 4.84 -10.28 15.98
CA LEU A 57 3.83 -9.29 16.38
C LEU A 57 3.08 -9.70 17.66
N ASN A 58 2.78 -10.99 17.84
CA ASN A 58 2.17 -11.47 19.08
C ASN A 58 3.12 -11.32 20.27
N ILE A 59 4.42 -11.58 20.09
CA ILE A 59 5.43 -11.31 21.13
C ILE A 59 5.46 -9.82 21.48
N VAL A 60 5.47 -8.94 20.47
CA VAL A 60 5.47 -7.48 20.67
C VAL A 60 4.20 -7.02 21.41
N VAL A 61 3.03 -7.48 21.00
CA VAL A 61 1.76 -7.17 21.68
C VAL A 61 1.80 -7.56 23.15
N ARG A 62 2.30 -8.77 23.45
CA ARG A 62 2.44 -9.26 24.84
C ARG A 62 3.47 -8.44 25.62
N ALA A 63 4.60 -8.09 25.02
CA ALA A 63 5.63 -7.26 25.63
C ALA A 63 5.16 -5.83 25.92
N MET A 64 4.23 -5.30 25.12
CA MET A 64 3.56 -4.02 25.34
C MET A 64 2.48 -4.07 26.44
N GLY A 65 2.25 -5.23 27.07
CA GLY A 65 1.17 -5.41 28.05
C GLY A 65 -0.23 -5.42 27.43
N LEU A 66 -0.32 -5.56 26.10
CA LEU A 66 -1.59 -5.64 25.38
C LEU A 66 -2.05 -7.10 25.29
N ALA A 67 -3.36 -7.30 25.22
CA ALA A 67 -3.97 -8.61 25.05
C ALA A 67 -4.81 -8.66 23.78
N MET A 68 -4.71 -9.77 23.04
CA MET A 68 -5.58 -10.01 21.89
C MET A 68 -7.04 -10.14 22.34
N PRO A 69 -7.99 -9.51 21.64
CA PRO A 69 -9.41 -9.64 21.95
C PRO A 69 -9.87 -11.10 21.88
N ARG A 70 -10.76 -11.50 22.79
CA ARG A 70 -11.36 -12.85 22.81
C ARG A 70 -12.69 -12.95 22.05
N GLN A 71 -13.21 -11.80 21.59
CA GLN A 71 -14.52 -11.71 20.97
C GLN A 71 -14.50 -12.32 19.57
N GLY A 72 -15.40 -13.27 19.29
CA GLY A 72 -15.50 -13.93 17.98
C GLY A 72 -15.80 -12.95 16.84
N SER A 73 -16.56 -11.89 17.09
CA SER A 73 -16.84 -10.82 16.13
C SER A 73 -15.58 -10.06 15.69
N VAL A 74 -14.63 -9.85 16.61
CA VAL A 74 -13.35 -9.20 16.32
C VAL A 74 -12.45 -10.13 15.52
N TRP A 75 -12.42 -11.43 15.84
CA TRP A 75 -11.69 -12.42 15.04
C TRP A 75 -12.28 -12.57 13.63
N ALA A 76 -13.60 -12.61 13.48
CA ALA A 76 -14.24 -12.58 12.17
C ALA A 76 -13.82 -11.33 11.37
N ALA A 77 -13.73 -10.18 12.04
CA ALA A 77 -13.19 -8.97 11.44
C ALA A 77 -11.71 -9.14 11.03
N PHE A 78 -10.86 -9.73 11.88
CA PHE A 78 -9.47 -10.04 11.55
C PHE A 78 -9.32 -11.01 10.38
N PHE A 79 -10.16 -12.03 10.25
CA PHE A 79 -10.17 -12.93 9.10
C PHE A 79 -10.50 -12.19 7.80
N GLY A 80 -11.57 -11.38 7.79
CA GLY A 80 -11.89 -10.59 6.59
C GLY A 80 -10.82 -9.55 6.24
N MET A 81 -10.21 -8.92 7.24
CA MET A 81 -9.09 -7.99 7.02
C MET A 81 -7.85 -8.73 6.51
N GLY A 82 -7.51 -9.86 7.12
CA GLY A 82 -6.37 -10.68 6.75
C GLY A 82 -6.53 -11.25 5.34
N LEU A 83 -7.76 -11.54 4.91
CA LEU A 83 -8.05 -11.98 3.55
C LEU A 83 -7.77 -10.86 2.54
N LEU A 84 -8.36 -9.68 2.76
CA LEU A 84 -8.29 -8.54 1.84
C LEU A 84 -6.93 -7.84 1.84
N ASN A 85 -6.23 -7.85 2.97
CA ASN A 85 -5.01 -7.07 3.17
C ASN A 85 -3.74 -7.90 3.18
N ASN A 86 -3.81 -9.23 3.30
CA ASN A 86 -2.61 -10.08 3.26
C ASN A 86 -2.78 -11.26 2.32
N VAL A 87 -3.78 -12.13 2.52
CA VAL A 87 -3.88 -13.41 1.80
C VAL A 87 -4.00 -13.19 0.29
N VAL A 88 -5.03 -12.45 -0.15
CA VAL A 88 -5.23 -12.14 -1.57
C VAL A 88 -4.06 -11.33 -2.12
N PRO A 89 -3.71 -10.15 -1.56
CA PRO A 89 -2.70 -9.31 -2.20
C PRO A 89 -1.31 -9.92 -2.17
N PHE A 90 -0.86 -10.50 -1.06
CA PHE A 90 0.49 -11.09 -1.00
C PHE A 90 0.60 -12.30 -1.92
N THR A 91 -0.41 -13.16 -2.00
CA THR A 91 -0.39 -14.31 -2.93
C THR A 91 -0.31 -13.83 -4.38
N LEU A 92 -1.15 -12.86 -4.77
CA LEU A 92 -1.16 -12.34 -6.14
C LEU A 92 0.14 -11.60 -6.49
N PHE A 93 0.73 -10.85 -5.55
CA PHE A 93 2.04 -10.21 -5.78
C PHE A 93 3.17 -11.23 -5.87
N VAL A 94 3.23 -12.21 -4.97
CA VAL A 94 4.27 -13.25 -4.99
C VAL A 94 4.16 -14.09 -6.26
N TRP A 95 2.95 -14.52 -6.63
CA TRP A 95 2.72 -15.22 -7.90
C TRP A 95 3.08 -14.35 -9.10
N GLY A 96 2.66 -13.08 -9.12
CA GLY A 96 3.03 -12.15 -10.18
C GLY A 96 4.55 -12.02 -10.34
N GLN A 97 5.28 -11.92 -9.24
CA GLN A 97 6.75 -11.82 -9.23
C GLN A 97 7.48 -13.10 -9.69
N THR A 98 6.78 -14.23 -9.89
CA THR A 98 7.36 -15.38 -10.61
C THR A 98 7.48 -15.13 -12.12
N HIS A 99 6.80 -14.11 -12.63
CA HIS A 99 6.72 -13.78 -14.05
C HIS A 99 7.20 -12.36 -14.38
N ILE A 100 7.12 -11.42 -13.43
CA ILE A 100 7.52 -10.03 -13.65
C ILE A 100 8.57 -9.56 -12.63
N ALA A 101 9.36 -8.57 -13.03
CA ALA A 101 10.36 -7.94 -12.17
C ALA A 101 9.74 -7.29 -10.92
N SER A 102 10.52 -7.27 -9.83
CA SER A 102 10.16 -6.71 -8.54
C SER A 102 9.81 -5.22 -8.64
N GLY A 103 10.57 -4.48 -9.45
CA GLY A 103 10.29 -3.08 -9.77
C GLY A 103 8.89 -2.87 -10.38
N LEU A 104 8.51 -3.67 -11.38
CA LEU A 104 7.21 -3.56 -12.03
C LEU A 104 6.06 -3.88 -11.08
N ALA A 105 6.18 -4.96 -10.29
CA ALA A 105 5.19 -5.32 -9.28
C ALA A 105 4.98 -4.17 -8.25
N SER A 106 6.06 -3.50 -7.85
CA SER A 106 6.00 -2.38 -6.91
C SER A 106 5.30 -1.14 -7.49
N ILE A 107 5.49 -0.84 -8.78
CA ILE A 107 4.81 0.27 -9.45
C ILE A 107 3.32 -0.03 -9.57
N LEU A 108 2.94 -1.27 -9.93
CA LEU A 108 1.54 -1.70 -9.95
C LEU A 108 0.89 -1.59 -8.56
N ASN A 109 1.62 -1.90 -7.49
CA ASN A 109 1.14 -1.70 -6.12
C ASN A 109 0.82 -0.23 -5.79
N ALA A 110 1.53 0.74 -6.40
CA ALA A 110 1.27 2.16 -6.20
C ALA A 110 -0.10 2.63 -6.74
N THR A 111 -0.80 1.78 -7.48
CA THR A 111 -2.20 2.03 -7.92
C THR A 111 -3.22 1.82 -6.81
N THR A 112 -2.83 1.23 -5.67
CA THR A 112 -3.71 0.96 -4.53
C THR A 112 -4.58 2.17 -4.14
N PRO A 113 -4.06 3.41 -3.99
CA PRO A 113 -4.90 4.54 -3.63
C PRO A 113 -5.95 4.89 -4.70
N LEU A 114 -5.67 4.64 -5.98
CA LEU A 114 -6.64 4.83 -7.08
C LEU A 114 -7.85 3.90 -6.84
N PHE A 115 -7.58 2.62 -6.59
CA PHE A 115 -8.62 1.65 -6.27
C PHE A 115 -9.32 1.95 -4.95
N THR A 116 -8.60 2.40 -3.92
CA THR A 116 -9.21 2.81 -2.64
C THR A 116 -10.24 3.92 -2.85
N VAL A 117 -9.95 4.93 -3.66
CA VAL A 117 -10.89 6.01 -3.97
C VAL A 117 -12.12 5.50 -4.73
N ILE A 118 -11.93 4.61 -5.70
CA ILE A 118 -13.03 3.98 -6.45
C ILE A 118 -13.93 3.17 -5.50
N VAL A 119 -13.33 2.28 -4.70
CA VAL A 119 -14.05 1.41 -3.77
C VAL A 119 -14.76 2.25 -2.70
N ALA A 120 -14.11 3.28 -2.14
CA ALA A 120 -14.76 4.18 -1.19
C ALA A 120 -15.96 4.88 -1.82
N HIS A 121 -15.85 5.39 -3.05
CA HIS A 121 -16.97 6.02 -3.74
C HIS A 121 -18.17 5.09 -3.94
N LEU A 122 -17.92 3.81 -4.26
CA LEU A 122 -18.99 2.84 -4.52
C LEU A 122 -19.61 2.27 -3.24
N PHE A 123 -18.84 2.11 -2.17
CA PHE A 123 -19.26 1.39 -0.96
C PHE A 123 -19.49 2.29 0.26
N THR A 124 -19.25 3.60 0.15
CA THR A 124 -19.53 4.55 1.24
C THR A 124 -20.27 5.79 0.78
N SER A 125 -21.13 6.31 1.65
CA SER A 125 -22.00 7.45 1.37
C SER A 125 -21.32 8.81 1.58
N ASP A 126 -20.26 8.84 2.40
CA ASP A 126 -19.55 10.03 2.85
C ASP A 126 -18.35 10.41 1.95
N GLU A 127 -17.81 9.48 1.17
CA GLU A 127 -16.69 9.75 0.27
C GLU A 127 -17.11 9.79 -1.21
N ARG A 128 -17.68 10.92 -1.64
CA ARG A 128 -18.03 11.12 -3.05
C ARG A 128 -16.80 11.41 -3.94
N MET A 129 -16.86 10.95 -5.18
CA MET A 129 -15.86 11.26 -6.20
C MET A 129 -15.92 12.75 -6.55
N THR A 130 -14.83 13.49 -6.32
CA THR A 130 -14.67 14.86 -6.78
C THR A 130 -14.04 14.88 -8.17
N ALA A 131 -14.15 15.99 -8.90
CA ALA A 131 -13.53 16.13 -10.22
C ALA A 131 -12.00 15.86 -10.18
N ASN A 132 -11.32 16.36 -9.14
CA ASN A 132 -9.88 16.14 -8.95
C ASN A 132 -9.54 14.67 -8.71
N ARG A 133 -10.36 13.96 -7.91
CA ARG A 133 -10.18 12.53 -7.65
C ARG A 133 -10.41 11.71 -8.91
N LEU A 134 -11.46 12.05 -9.68
CA LEU A 134 -11.74 11.39 -10.96
C LEU A 134 -10.60 11.59 -11.96
N ALA A 135 -10.14 12.83 -12.13
CA ALA A 135 -9.01 13.15 -13.01
C ALA A 135 -7.75 12.40 -12.59
N GLY A 136 -7.43 12.38 -11.29
CA GLY A 136 -6.27 11.64 -10.77
C GLY A 136 -6.37 10.13 -10.98
N VAL A 137 -7.56 9.54 -10.79
CA VAL A 137 -7.83 8.13 -11.11
C VAL A 137 -7.60 7.85 -12.59
N LEU A 138 -8.15 8.68 -13.49
CA LEU A 138 -7.99 8.50 -14.93
C LEU A 138 -6.52 8.61 -15.36
N ILE A 139 -5.81 9.63 -14.88
CA ILE A 139 -4.37 9.80 -15.17
C ILE A 139 -3.57 8.58 -14.70
N GLY A 140 -3.85 8.09 -13.48
CA GLY A 140 -3.19 6.91 -12.95
C GLY A 140 -3.48 5.64 -13.75
N LEU A 141 -4.74 5.42 -14.17
CA LEU A 141 -5.13 4.29 -15.02
C LEU A 141 -4.49 4.36 -16.41
N ILE A 142 -4.36 5.56 -16.99
CA ILE A 142 -3.59 5.74 -18.24
C ILE A 142 -2.13 5.40 -18.00
N GLY A 143 -1.54 5.80 -16.86
CA GLY A 143 -0.18 5.42 -16.48
C GLY A 143 0.03 3.90 -16.42
N VAL A 144 -0.94 3.17 -15.88
CA VAL A 144 -0.96 1.69 -15.90
C VAL A 144 -1.01 1.18 -17.34
N ALA A 145 -1.91 1.69 -18.18
CA ALA A 145 -2.02 1.26 -19.58
C ALA A 145 -0.73 1.51 -20.39
N VAL A 146 -0.08 2.66 -20.18
CA VAL A 146 1.23 3.00 -20.80
C VAL A 146 2.32 2.02 -20.37
N MET A 147 2.33 1.64 -19.09
CA MET A 147 3.31 0.71 -18.55
C MET A 147 3.13 -0.71 -19.09
N ILE A 148 1.88 -1.19 -19.17
CA ILE A 148 1.55 -2.49 -19.78
C ILE A 148 1.84 -2.46 -21.29
N GLY A 149 1.70 -1.29 -21.94
CA GLY A 149 2.21 -1.03 -23.29
C GLY A 149 1.66 -1.96 -24.37
N ARG A 150 2.51 -2.42 -25.30
CA ARG A 150 2.12 -3.28 -26.44
C ARG A 150 1.50 -4.62 -26.02
N GLN A 151 1.75 -5.08 -24.79
CA GLN A 151 1.14 -6.31 -24.28
C GLN A 151 -0.38 -6.14 -24.05
N ALA A 152 -0.83 -4.94 -23.71
CA ALA A 152 -2.26 -4.61 -23.62
C ALA A 152 -2.95 -4.74 -24.99
N LEU A 153 -2.24 -4.36 -26.06
CA LEU A 153 -2.74 -4.45 -27.43
C LEU A 153 -2.75 -5.90 -27.94
N SER A 154 -1.78 -6.74 -27.56
CA SER A 154 -1.77 -8.16 -27.93
C SER A 154 -2.82 -8.98 -27.19
N GLY A 155 -3.21 -8.58 -25.96
CA GLY A 155 -4.27 -9.22 -25.18
C GLY A 155 -5.70 -8.98 -25.69
N LEU A 156 -5.88 -8.06 -26.65
CA LEU A 156 -7.17 -7.83 -27.34
C LEU A 156 -7.50 -8.94 -28.35
N VAL A 157 -6.53 -9.80 -28.66
CA VAL A 157 -6.75 -11.00 -29.47
C VAL A 157 -7.17 -12.16 -28.55
N PRO A 158 -8.37 -12.75 -28.72
CA PRO A 158 -8.81 -13.89 -27.92
C PRO A 158 -7.80 -15.04 -28.00
N GLY A 159 -7.30 -15.50 -26.84
CA GLY A 159 -6.33 -16.59 -26.73
C GLY A 159 -4.85 -16.19 -26.64
N ALA A 160 -4.52 -14.89 -26.70
CA ALA A 160 -3.14 -14.39 -26.69
C ALA A 160 -2.72 -13.67 -25.39
N LEU A 161 -3.39 -13.93 -24.26
CA LEU A 161 -2.97 -13.39 -22.96
C LEU A 161 -1.69 -14.10 -22.49
N GLY A 162 -0.54 -13.46 -22.71
CA GLY A 162 0.74 -13.94 -22.18
C GLY A 162 0.77 -13.94 -20.64
N THR A 163 1.57 -14.83 -20.06
CA THR A 163 1.71 -14.98 -18.60
C THR A 163 2.09 -13.68 -17.90
N ASP A 164 2.92 -12.84 -18.54
CA ASP A 164 3.30 -11.51 -18.03
C ASP A 164 2.09 -10.57 -17.87
N MET A 165 1.10 -10.64 -18.77
CA MET A 165 -0.13 -9.86 -18.65
C MET A 165 -0.96 -10.33 -17.47
N LEU A 166 -1.10 -11.66 -17.31
CA LEU A 166 -1.82 -12.24 -16.18
C LEU A 166 -1.16 -11.85 -14.84
N ALA A 167 0.17 -11.85 -14.78
CA ALA A 167 0.93 -11.38 -13.62
C ALA A 167 0.66 -9.91 -13.30
N GLN A 168 0.64 -9.03 -14.31
CA GLN A 168 0.32 -7.62 -14.13
C GLN A 168 -1.13 -7.42 -13.66
N LEU A 169 -2.08 -8.16 -14.24
CA LEU A 169 -3.49 -8.15 -13.81
C LEU A 169 -3.66 -8.70 -12.39
N ALA A 170 -2.90 -9.73 -11.99
CA ALA A 170 -2.87 -10.22 -10.62
C ALA A 170 -2.37 -9.14 -9.65
N CYS A 171 -1.30 -8.43 -9.98
CA CYS A 171 -0.83 -7.30 -9.18
C CYS A 171 -1.85 -6.15 -9.09
N LEU A 172 -2.60 -5.87 -10.16
CA LEU A 172 -3.71 -4.90 -10.10
C LEU A 172 -4.87 -5.41 -9.25
N GLY A 173 -5.19 -6.70 -9.33
CA GLY A 173 -6.17 -7.36 -8.46
C GLY A 173 -5.76 -7.31 -6.98
N ALA A 174 -4.47 -7.44 -6.70
CA ALA A 174 -3.91 -7.26 -5.36
C ALA A 174 -4.09 -5.82 -4.86
N ALA A 175 -3.76 -4.83 -5.68
CA ALA A 175 -3.95 -3.41 -5.37
C ALA A 175 -5.44 -3.05 -5.15
N LEU A 176 -6.34 -3.66 -5.93
CA LEU A 176 -7.78 -3.54 -5.73
C LEU A 176 -8.24 -4.15 -4.39
N SER A 177 -7.70 -5.32 -4.04
CA SER A 177 -7.96 -5.96 -2.74
C SER A 177 -7.58 -5.06 -1.56
N TYR A 178 -6.44 -4.35 -1.65
CA TYR A 178 -6.08 -3.33 -0.66
C TYR A 178 -7.09 -2.16 -0.62
N GLY A 179 -7.66 -1.77 -1.75
CA GLY A 179 -8.74 -0.78 -1.80
C GLY A 179 -9.95 -1.21 -0.96
N PHE A 180 -10.38 -2.46 -1.10
CA PHE A 180 -11.40 -3.06 -0.23
C PHE A 180 -10.96 -3.13 1.23
N ALA A 181 -9.70 -3.49 1.50
CA ALA A 181 -9.15 -3.53 2.86
C ALA A 181 -9.21 -2.15 3.56
N GLY A 182 -8.93 -1.06 2.83
CA GLY A 182 -9.02 0.30 3.36
C GLY A 182 -10.43 0.67 3.83
N VAL A 183 -11.45 0.34 3.02
CA VAL A 183 -12.87 0.55 3.40
C VAL A 183 -13.28 -0.38 4.53
N TYR A 184 -12.92 -1.66 4.43
CA TYR A 184 -13.22 -2.70 5.42
C TYR A 184 -12.65 -2.34 6.79
N GLY A 185 -11.41 -1.83 6.84
CA GLY A 185 -10.67 -1.50 8.05
C GLY A 185 -11.32 -0.44 8.93
N ARG A 186 -12.20 0.42 8.39
CA ARG A 186 -12.95 1.44 9.16
C ARG A 186 -13.77 0.85 10.31
N ARG A 187 -14.17 -0.43 10.21
CA ARG A 187 -14.92 -1.13 11.26
C ARG A 187 -14.14 -1.29 12.56
N PHE A 188 -12.81 -1.43 12.52
CA PHE A 188 -12.02 -1.66 13.73
C PHE A 188 -12.05 -0.49 14.69
N LYS A 189 -12.18 0.74 14.16
CA LYS A 189 -12.42 1.94 14.99
C LYS A 189 -13.76 1.85 15.74
N ARG A 190 -14.82 1.36 15.08
CA ARG A 190 -16.15 1.17 15.68
C ARG A 190 -16.16 0.03 16.70
N LEU A 191 -15.34 -0.99 16.48
CA LEU A 191 -15.14 -2.12 17.40
C LEU A 191 -14.20 -1.78 18.58
N GLY A 192 -13.63 -0.57 18.64
CA GLY A 192 -12.71 -0.17 19.71
C GLY A 192 -11.37 -0.92 19.68
N VAL A 193 -10.96 -1.48 18.54
CA VAL A 193 -9.73 -2.27 18.42
C VAL A 193 -8.56 -1.35 18.06
N ALA A 194 -7.52 -1.38 18.89
CA ALA A 194 -6.30 -0.61 18.65
C ALA A 194 -5.61 -1.05 17.34
N PRO A 195 -5.01 -0.13 16.55
CA PRO A 195 -4.39 -0.45 15.26
C PRO A 195 -3.33 -1.57 15.33
N MET A 196 -2.52 -1.59 16.39
CA MET A 196 -1.52 -2.65 16.61
C MET A 196 -2.17 -4.05 16.75
N LEU A 197 -3.30 -4.14 17.45
CA LEU A 197 -4.07 -5.38 17.58
C LEU A 197 -4.71 -5.76 16.25
N THR A 198 -5.14 -4.78 15.45
CA THR A 198 -5.65 -5.01 14.09
C THR A 198 -4.57 -5.59 13.16
N ALA A 199 -3.34 -5.06 13.16
CA ALA A 199 -2.23 -5.67 12.40
C ALA A 199 -1.87 -7.06 12.90
N THR A 200 -1.73 -7.23 14.21
CA THR A 200 -1.36 -8.53 14.79
C THR A 200 -2.43 -9.58 14.50
N GLY A 201 -3.70 -9.23 14.70
CA GLY A 201 -4.86 -10.09 14.47
C GLY A 201 -5.02 -10.47 13.00
N GLN A 202 -4.97 -9.51 12.08
CA GLN A 202 -5.12 -9.81 10.65
C GLN A 202 -3.97 -10.68 10.14
N VAL A 203 -2.71 -10.43 10.56
CA VAL A 203 -1.55 -11.24 10.14
C VAL A 203 -1.63 -12.65 10.72
N THR A 204 -2.06 -12.78 11.98
CA THR A 204 -2.32 -14.08 12.61
C THR A 204 -3.42 -14.85 11.87
N ALA A 205 -4.54 -14.19 11.58
CA ALA A 205 -5.65 -14.80 10.83
C ALA A 205 -5.22 -15.22 9.42
N SER A 206 -4.39 -14.42 8.75
CA SER A 206 -3.80 -14.77 7.45
C SER A 206 -2.91 -16.00 7.52
N ALA A 207 -2.07 -16.14 8.55
CA ALA A 207 -1.26 -17.33 8.74
C ALA A 207 -2.13 -18.58 8.93
N VAL A 208 -3.20 -18.48 9.72
CA VAL A 208 -4.17 -19.57 9.93
C VAL A 208 -4.89 -19.96 8.64
N MET A 209 -5.30 -18.98 7.82
CA MET A 209 -5.96 -19.24 6.53
C MET A 209 -5.04 -19.86 5.49
N LEU A 210 -3.80 -19.40 5.39
CA LEU A 210 -2.85 -19.83 4.36
C LEU A 210 -2.14 -21.13 4.69
N ALA A 211 -1.96 -21.47 5.97
CA ALA A 211 -1.34 -22.73 6.37
C ALA A 211 -1.96 -23.96 5.68
N PRO A 212 -3.29 -24.21 5.76
CA PRO A 212 -3.86 -25.37 5.07
C PRO A 212 -3.72 -25.28 3.55
N VAL A 213 -3.79 -24.08 2.96
CA VAL A 213 -3.64 -23.90 1.50
C VAL A 213 -2.22 -24.30 1.06
N ALA A 214 -1.19 -23.78 1.73
CA ALA A 214 0.20 -24.13 1.41
C ALA A 214 0.48 -25.62 1.63
N LEU A 215 0.00 -26.21 2.72
CA LEU A 215 0.19 -27.63 3.03
C LEU A 215 -0.50 -28.54 1.99
N LEU A 216 -1.71 -28.19 1.55
CA LEU A 216 -2.50 -29.03 0.64
C LEU A 216 -2.14 -28.84 -0.84
N VAL A 217 -1.68 -27.65 -1.24
CA VAL A 217 -1.42 -27.32 -2.65
C VAL A 217 0.05 -27.50 -3.03
N GLU A 218 0.98 -27.12 -2.15
CA GLU A 218 2.41 -27.05 -2.48
C GLU A 218 3.27 -28.08 -1.75
N HIS A 219 2.72 -28.77 -0.75
CA HIS A 219 3.40 -29.83 0.00
C HIS A 219 4.84 -29.44 0.42
N PRO A 220 5.03 -28.37 1.21
CA PRO A 220 6.36 -27.77 1.44
C PRO A 220 7.39 -28.74 2.02
N TRP A 221 6.96 -29.83 2.66
CA TRP A 221 7.85 -30.89 3.16
C TRP A 221 8.51 -31.74 2.06
N THR A 222 8.04 -31.66 0.82
CA THR A 222 8.68 -32.31 -0.34
C THR A 222 9.63 -31.39 -1.10
N LEU A 223 9.69 -30.11 -0.73
CA LEU A 223 10.57 -29.15 -1.38
C LEU A 223 12.03 -29.35 -0.95
N PRO A 224 13.00 -29.04 -1.83
CA PRO A 224 14.39 -28.94 -1.43
C PRO A 224 14.58 -27.95 -0.28
N VAL A 225 15.59 -28.17 0.55
CA VAL A 225 15.97 -27.21 1.60
C VAL A 225 16.38 -25.90 0.93
N PRO A 226 15.75 -24.76 1.28
CA PRO A 226 16.09 -23.48 0.68
C PRO A 226 17.54 -23.07 0.97
N SER A 227 18.15 -22.35 0.03
CA SER A 227 19.46 -21.74 0.23
C SER A 227 19.43 -20.69 1.33
N LEU A 228 20.61 -20.40 1.91
CA LEU A 228 20.74 -19.39 2.95
C LEU A 228 20.21 -18.01 2.52
N PRO A 229 20.48 -17.49 1.31
CA PRO A 229 19.89 -16.24 0.83
C PRO A 229 18.36 -16.23 0.82
N VAL A 230 17.71 -17.36 0.50
CA VAL A 230 16.24 -17.46 0.51
C VAL A 230 15.72 -17.47 1.94
N LEU A 231 16.38 -18.16 2.87
CA LEU A 231 16.01 -18.13 4.28
C LEU A 231 16.14 -16.72 4.86
N GLU A 232 17.23 -16.02 4.55
CA GLU A 232 17.44 -14.62 4.92
C GLU A 232 16.38 -13.71 4.31
N ALA A 233 15.97 -13.95 3.06
CA ALA A 233 14.90 -13.19 2.43
C ALA A 233 13.54 -13.41 3.09
N ILE A 234 13.21 -14.65 3.48
CA ILE A 234 11.99 -14.98 4.23
C ILE A 234 11.99 -14.32 5.62
N LEU A 235 13.12 -14.35 6.32
CA LEU A 235 13.24 -13.66 7.62
C LEU A 235 13.17 -12.14 7.44
N GLY A 236 13.81 -11.59 6.42
CA GLY A 236 13.80 -10.17 6.07
C GLY A 236 12.39 -9.67 5.76
N ILE A 237 11.65 -10.35 4.88
CA ILE A 237 10.29 -9.93 4.52
C ILE A 237 9.31 -10.06 5.69
N ALA A 238 9.47 -11.06 6.55
CA ALA A 238 8.63 -11.26 7.72
C ALA A 238 8.94 -10.23 8.83
N ALA A 239 10.20 -10.10 9.23
CA ALA A 239 10.60 -9.26 10.35
C ALA A 239 10.67 -7.78 9.97
N LEU A 240 11.33 -7.45 8.87
CA LEU A 240 11.60 -6.08 8.46
C LEU A 240 10.41 -5.49 7.67
N SER A 241 10.00 -6.15 6.59
CA SER A 241 8.98 -5.62 5.67
C SER A 241 7.54 -5.84 6.14
N THR A 242 7.32 -6.65 7.18
CA THR A 242 5.96 -6.92 7.71
C THR A 242 5.85 -6.49 9.16
N ALA A 243 6.52 -7.15 10.10
CA ALA A 243 6.35 -6.85 11.53
C ALA A 243 6.83 -5.43 11.90
N LEU A 244 8.12 -5.13 11.66
CA LEU A 244 8.70 -3.82 11.96
C LEU A 244 8.02 -2.70 11.15
N ALA A 245 7.74 -2.94 9.87
CA ALA A 245 7.05 -1.98 9.02
C ALA A 245 5.66 -1.61 9.56
N TYR A 246 4.86 -2.57 10.07
CA TYR A 246 3.59 -2.24 10.72
C TYR A 246 3.76 -1.39 11.99
N VAL A 247 4.80 -1.66 12.79
CA VAL A 247 5.11 -0.85 13.98
C VAL A 247 5.42 0.59 13.57
N LEU A 248 6.28 0.79 12.57
CA LEU A 248 6.61 2.12 12.05
C LEU A 248 5.38 2.81 11.45
N TYR A 249 4.60 2.09 10.65
CA TYR A 249 3.37 2.60 10.04
C TYR A 249 2.42 3.18 11.08
N PHE A 250 2.16 2.46 12.18
CA PHE A 250 1.27 2.98 13.24
C PHE A 250 1.88 4.11 14.03
N ARG A 251 3.20 4.11 14.24
CA ARG A 251 3.88 5.22 14.90
C ARG A 251 3.75 6.50 14.08
N ILE A 252 4.00 6.44 12.77
CA ILE A 252 3.82 7.57 11.85
C ILE A 252 2.34 7.97 11.79
N LEU A 253 1.41 7.02 11.73
CA LEU A 253 -0.02 7.30 11.74
C LEU A 253 -0.42 8.09 13.00
N ALA A 254 0.15 7.74 14.15
CA ALA A 254 -0.13 8.40 15.42
C ALA A 254 0.54 9.77 15.58
N THR A 255 1.76 9.97 15.06
CA THR A 255 2.51 11.22 15.25
C THR A 255 2.30 12.23 14.11
N ALA A 256 2.30 11.76 12.86
CA ALA A 256 2.27 12.57 11.64
C ALA A 256 0.90 12.56 10.93
N GLY A 257 0.00 11.63 11.29
CA GLY A 257 -1.35 11.52 10.73
C GLY A 257 -1.43 10.78 9.40
N ALA A 258 -2.66 10.38 9.02
CA ALA A 258 -2.92 9.56 7.83
C ALA A 258 -2.48 10.23 6.52
N THR A 259 -2.67 11.54 6.38
CA THR A 259 -2.33 12.26 5.15
C THR A 259 -0.82 12.24 4.87
N ASN A 260 0.01 12.44 5.89
CA ASN A 260 1.46 12.40 5.72
C ASN A 260 1.97 10.97 5.51
N LEU A 261 1.33 9.98 6.15
CA LEU A 261 1.64 8.58 5.95
C LEU A 261 1.41 8.12 4.50
N LEU A 262 0.43 8.68 3.78
CA LEU A 262 0.19 8.39 2.37
C LEU A 262 1.39 8.72 1.47
N LEU A 263 2.30 9.61 1.88
CA LEU A 263 3.52 9.89 1.12
C LEU A 263 4.37 8.64 0.89
N VAL A 264 4.29 7.65 1.79
CA VAL A 264 5.01 6.38 1.65
C VAL A 264 4.65 5.65 0.35
N THR A 265 3.41 5.76 -0.14
CA THR A 265 2.98 5.05 -1.36
C THR A 265 3.70 5.57 -2.62
N PHE A 266 4.18 6.81 -2.60
CA PHE A 266 5.01 7.37 -3.67
C PHE A 266 6.46 6.91 -3.58
N LEU A 267 6.95 6.64 -2.37
CA LEU A 267 8.35 6.31 -2.12
C LEU A 267 8.63 4.81 -2.32
N ILE A 268 7.65 3.93 -2.05
CA ILE A 268 7.80 2.47 -2.15
C ILE A 268 8.33 2.03 -3.52
N PRO A 269 7.76 2.46 -4.67
CA PRO A 269 8.26 2.04 -5.98
C PRO A 269 9.70 2.50 -6.23
N VAL A 270 10.06 3.69 -5.75
CA VAL A 270 11.43 4.21 -5.87
C VAL A 270 12.39 3.33 -5.09
N SER A 271 12.07 2.99 -3.84
CA SER A 271 12.89 2.08 -3.03
C SER A 271 13.01 0.69 -3.66
N ALA A 272 11.91 0.14 -4.18
CA ALA A 272 11.89 -1.16 -4.82
C ALA A 272 12.69 -1.19 -6.13
N LEU A 273 12.60 -0.15 -6.97
CA LEU A 273 13.40 -0.02 -8.19
C LEU A 273 14.90 0.09 -7.88
N ILE A 274 15.30 0.87 -6.87
CA ILE A 274 16.71 0.97 -6.46
C ILE A 274 17.23 -0.39 -6.03
N LEU A 275 16.50 -1.12 -5.18
CA LEU A 275 16.91 -2.46 -4.72
C LEU A 275 16.91 -3.49 -5.86
N GLY A 276 15.90 -3.46 -6.73
CA GLY A 276 15.79 -4.35 -7.89
C GLY A 276 16.93 -4.14 -8.89
N THR A 277 17.23 -2.89 -9.26
CA THR A 277 18.29 -2.59 -10.23
C THR A 277 19.68 -2.76 -9.66
N LEU A 278 19.96 -2.30 -8.44
CA LEU A 278 21.31 -2.37 -7.88
C LEU A 278 21.67 -3.77 -7.39
N VAL A 279 20.73 -4.50 -6.79
CA VAL A 279 21.00 -5.78 -6.13
C VAL A 279 20.56 -6.96 -7.01
N LEU A 280 19.32 -6.96 -7.52
CA LEU A 280 18.81 -8.04 -8.37
C LEU A 280 19.22 -7.91 -9.84
N ARG A 281 19.86 -6.79 -10.22
CA ARG A 281 20.27 -6.46 -11.60
C ARG A 281 19.09 -6.43 -12.58
N GLU A 282 17.91 -6.04 -12.10
CA GLU A 282 16.72 -5.87 -12.94
C GLU A 282 16.88 -4.65 -13.87
N PRO A 283 16.56 -4.77 -15.17
CA PRO A 283 16.68 -3.67 -16.12
C PRO A 283 15.64 -2.59 -15.86
N LEU A 284 16.04 -1.32 -15.96
CA LEU A 284 15.13 -0.19 -15.94
C LEU A 284 14.51 0.02 -17.32
N ILE A 285 13.19 -0.11 -17.40
CA ILE A 285 12.45 0.06 -18.65
C ILE A 285 11.81 1.45 -18.67
N GLY A 286 12.05 2.24 -19.71
CA GLY A 286 11.55 3.62 -19.81
C GLY A 286 10.04 3.74 -19.70
N ALA A 287 9.29 2.77 -20.22
CA ALA A 287 7.83 2.71 -20.07
C ALA A 287 7.38 2.57 -18.61
N GLN A 288 8.15 1.86 -17.78
CA GLN A 288 7.86 1.73 -16.34
C GLN A 288 8.07 3.05 -15.61
N LEU A 289 9.13 3.79 -15.96
CA LEU A 289 9.38 5.11 -15.38
C LEU A 289 8.29 6.11 -15.76
N LEU A 290 7.86 6.11 -17.02
CA LEU A 290 6.76 6.95 -17.49
C LEU A 290 5.43 6.58 -16.80
N GLY A 291 5.10 5.29 -16.73
CA GLY A 291 3.91 4.81 -16.03
C GLY A 291 3.91 5.17 -14.54
N MET A 292 5.05 4.98 -13.86
CA MET A 292 5.25 5.39 -12.48
C MET A 292 5.05 6.91 -12.30
N ALA A 293 5.60 7.73 -13.19
CA ALA A 293 5.42 9.19 -13.15
C ALA A 293 3.93 9.57 -13.30
N MET A 294 3.22 8.94 -14.23
CA MET A 294 1.78 9.17 -14.44
C MET A 294 0.94 8.74 -13.24
N ILE A 295 1.23 7.57 -12.65
CA ILE A 295 0.57 7.10 -11.40
C ILE A 295 0.83 8.10 -10.27
N GLY A 296 2.07 8.58 -10.13
CA GLY A 296 2.44 9.60 -9.16
C GLY A 296 1.68 10.92 -9.37
N LEU A 297 1.57 11.40 -10.61
CA LEU A 297 0.77 12.58 -10.94
C LEU A 297 -0.71 12.40 -10.61
N GLY A 298 -1.27 11.23 -10.93
CA GLY A 298 -2.65 10.89 -10.60
C GLY A 298 -2.89 10.90 -9.08
N LEU A 299 -1.96 10.34 -8.31
CA LEU A 299 -2.04 10.33 -6.86
C LEU A 299 -1.89 11.74 -6.25
N ALA A 300 -0.99 12.56 -6.80
CA ALA A 300 -0.85 13.96 -6.40
C ALA A 300 -2.13 14.78 -6.68
N ALA A 301 -2.83 14.49 -7.79
CA ALA A 301 -4.12 15.10 -8.09
C ALA A 301 -5.23 14.66 -7.11
N ILE A 302 -5.24 13.38 -6.70
CA ILE A 302 -6.16 12.85 -5.68
C ILE A 302 -5.92 13.52 -4.31
N ASP A 303 -4.66 13.66 -3.90
CA ASP A 303 -4.28 14.28 -2.62
C ASP A 303 -4.57 15.80 -2.60
N GLY A 304 -4.40 16.47 -3.75
CA GLY A 304 -4.81 17.85 -3.97
C GLY A 304 -4.00 18.90 -3.19
N ARG A 305 -2.95 18.52 -2.45
CA ARG A 305 -2.02 19.48 -1.83
C ARG A 305 -1.24 20.26 -2.89
N LEU A 306 -0.77 19.57 -3.93
CA LEU A 306 -0.01 20.19 -5.02
C LEU A 306 -0.86 21.22 -5.79
N LEU A 307 -2.11 20.88 -6.08
CA LEU A 307 -3.05 21.79 -6.74
C LEU A 307 -3.36 23.02 -5.89
N ARG A 308 -3.51 22.86 -4.56
CA ARG A 308 -3.70 23.99 -3.63
C ARG A 308 -2.51 24.93 -3.62
N LEU A 309 -1.29 24.40 -3.52
CA LEU A 309 -0.06 25.21 -3.55
C LEU A 309 0.09 25.98 -4.88
N LEU A 310 -0.29 25.38 -6.01
CA LEU A 310 -0.28 26.05 -7.31
C LEU A 310 -1.35 27.13 -7.40
N CYS A 311 -2.58 26.86 -6.95
CA CYS A 311 -3.65 27.85 -6.90
C CYS A 311 -3.31 29.02 -5.97
N ASP A 312 -2.71 28.77 -4.81
CA ASP A 312 -2.32 29.80 -3.85
C ASP A 312 -1.20 30.70 -4.39
N ARG A 313 -0.31 30.16 -5.24
CA ARG A 313 0.71 30.96 -5.95
C ARG A 313 0.16 31.76 -7.13
N LEU A 314 -0.94 31.32 -7.72
CA LEU A 314 -1.59 31.97 -8.86
C LEU A 314 -2.66 32.99 -8.44
N ARG A 315 -3.03 33.04 -7.15
CA ARG A 315 -3.88 34.10 -6.62
C ARG A 315 -3.12 35.43 -6.69
N PRO A 316 -3.61 36.44 -7.43
CA PRO A 316 -3.02 37.77 -7.37
C PRO A 316 -3.07 38.25 -5.92
N ASN A 317 -1.96 38.82 -5.44
CA ASN A 317 -1.88 39.43 -4.12
C ASN A 317 -3.01 40.47 -4.02
N PRO A 318 -3.89 40.45 -3.00
CA PRO A 318 -4.85 41.54 -2.83
C PRO A 318 -4.06 42.84 -2.78
N ASP A 319 -4.41 43.75 -3.70
CA ASP A 319 -3.74 45.04 -3.86
C ASP A 319 -3.72 45.78 -2.51
N PRO A 320 -2.57 46.22 -1.97
CA PRO A 320 -2.50 46.87 -0.66
C PRO A 320 -3.21 48.24 -0.57
N ALA A 321 -3.97 48.65 -1.59
CA ALA A 321 -4.32 50.05 -1.83
C ALA A 321 -5.80 50.31 -2.12
N LEU A 322 -6.73 49.65 -1.41
CA LEU A 322 -8.10 50.17 -1.31
C LEU A 322 -8.41 50.52 0.15
N PRO A 323 -8.42 51.81 0.52
CA PRO A 323 -8.87 52.22 1.84
C PRO A 323 -10.34 51.80 2.04
N PRO A 324 -10.78 51.59 3.30
CA PRO A 324 -12.16 51.26 3.59
C PRO A 324 -13.08 52.34 3.03
N ILE A 325 -14.11 51.94 2.29
CA ILE A 325 -15.21 52.83 1.93
C ILE A 325 -15.95 53.14 3.23
N GLU A 326 -15.64 54.26 3.86
CA GLU A 326 -16.45 54.84 4.91
C GLU A 326 -17.80 55.22 4.29
N HIS A 327 -18.83 54.44 4.61
CA HIS A 327 -20.21 54.88 4.42
C HIS A 327 -20.47 56.01 5.41
N ASP A 328 -20.33 57.24 4.92
CA ASP A 328 -20.81 58.45 5.58
C ASP A 328 -22.35 58.37 5.64
N LEU A 329 -22.87 57.83 6.75
CA LEU A 329 -24.25 57.99 7.14
C LEU A 329 -24.40 59.39 7.73
N GLY A 330 -24.56 60.36 6.83
CA GLY A 330 -25.01 61.71 7.15
C GLY A 330 -26.31 61.62 7.95
N ARG A 331 -26.23 62.11 9.19
CA ARG A 331 -27.38 62.55 9.99
C ARG A 331 -27.86 63.87 9.39
N ASP A 332 -29.09 63.88 8.92
CA ASP A 332 -30.00 65.02 8.96
C ASP A 332 -31.30 64.56 9.65
#